data_AF-A0A2M8B7A6-F1
#
_entry.id   AF-A0A2M8B7A6-F1
#
_cell.length_a   1.000
_cell.length_b   1.000
_cell.length_c   1.000
_cell.angle_alpha   90.00
_cell.angle_beta   90.00
_cell.angle_gamma   90.00
#
_symmetry.space_group_name_H-M   'P 1'
#
loop_
_entity.id
_entity.type
_entity.pdbx_description
1 polymer ?
#
loop_
_entity_poly.entity_id
_entity_poly.type
_entity_poly.pdbx_seq_one_letter_code
_entity_poly.pdbx_strand_id
1 'polypeptide(L)'
;MKEAPTCGKQAGAEVDGVLLNTATLPDPAPAAELNPLLTAARGYLSRGLVPIRLGNLSKVPPGKHDANTVTADNAAAILTYANLNLGLRLGADGGGLVDFDLDWPEARRVGAKLLYALPKFGRSGAPGSHYLFLCPGFAKTVKFDIPELKGVEGLPDEHATCVLEVRGKGHTMAPPSVHPEGEAVEWERDVALLELSAADAMKRAGLVAFLSVVARFYPAQGGRDDFCMALSGALLSAKLSVEEVNHAVVLVAEIAGDEEAAKRGKAGQTEKKIGEGEPVTGIPRVVEMLGLPEAVARRFRRWLGISEGQADDRPEVVYDENRLGRVLDEAEAALLASGIPIYQQYGRLVHSIRLDSVQEDEHGVRRRAGALLVREPTVERQPSWPVATTTLAGG
;
A
#
# COMPACT_ATOMS: atom_id res chain seq x y z
N MET A 1 -55.50 68.88 26.21
CA MET A 1 -56.22 70.12 25.84
C MET A 1 -55.30 71.01 25.04
N LYS A 2 -55.84 71.62 23.98
CA LYS A 2 -55.29 72.60 23.03
C LYS A 2 -54.86 72.05 21.66
N GLU A 3 -55.50 72.65 20.67
CA GLU A 3 -55.56 72.37 19.24
C GLU A 3 -54.48 73.12 18.44
N ALA A 4 -54.07 72.50 17.30
CA ALA A 4 -53.85 73.04 15.93
C ALA A 4 -52.85 74.22 15.69
N PRO A 5 -52.43 74.59 14.44
CA PRO A 5 -52.88 74.14 13.09
C PRO A 5 -51.82 73.98 11.95
N THR A 6 -52.28 73.33 10.85
CA THR A 6 -52.05 73.46 9.37
C THR A 6 -50.73 73.86 8.68
N CYS A 7 -50.48 73.16 7.54
CA CYS A 7 -50.01 73.60 6.20
C CYS A 7 -48.73 72.85 5.75
N GLY A 8 -48.58 72.20 4.58
CA GLY A 8 -49.41 72.06 3.38
C GLY A 8 -48.67 71.21 2.31
N LYS A 9 -49.25 71.23 1.09
CA LYS A 9 -48.78 70.73 -0.23
C LYS A 9 -49.11 69.30 -0.65
N GLN A 10 -50.03 69.25 -1.62
CA GLN A 10 -50.19 68.21 -2.63
C GLN A 10 -49.01 68.21 -3.62
N ALA A 11 -48.60 67.02 -4.07
CA ALA A 11 -48.27 66.76 -5.48
C ALA A 11 -48.43 65.26 -5.73
N GLY A 12 -49.28 64.91 -6.70
CA GLY A 12 -49.51 63.53 -7.11
C GLY A 12 -48.37 62.97 -7.94
N ALA A 13 -48.20 61.66 -7.83
CA ALA A 13 -47.62 60.81 -8.87
C ALA A 13 -48.34 59.47 -8.78
N GLU A 14 -49.29 59.28 -9.67
CA GLU A 14 -49.91 58.02 -10.00
C GLU A 14 -48.88 57.22 -10.82
N VAL A 15 -48.44 56.07 -10.31
CA VAL A 15 -47.68 55.09 -11.09
C VAL A 15 -48.24 53.70 -10.82
N ASP A 16 -48.94 53.23 -11.83
CA ASP A 16 -49.23 51.87 -12.28
C ASP A 16 -49.04 50.71 -11.30
N GLY A 17 -50.16 50.01 -11.10
CA GLY A 17 -50.24 48.75 -10.40
C GLY A 17 -49.37 47.68 -11.04
N VAL A 18 -48.50 47.10 -10.21
CA VAL A 18 -47.97 45.76 -10.41
C VAL A 18 -48.65 44.88 -9.37
N LEU A 19 -49.53 44.00 -9.85
CA LEU A 19 -50.05 42.87 -9.07
C LEU A 19 -48.85 42.04 -8.60
N LEU A 20 -48.52 42.14 -7.31
CA LEU A 20 -47.57 41.24 -6.67
C LEU A 20 -48.16 39.84 -6.72
N ASN A 21 -47.64 39.05 -7.66
CA ASN A 21 -47.85 37.62 -7.74
C ASN A 21 -47.40 37.00 -6.42
N THR A 22 -48.36 36.58 -5.59
CA THR A 22 -48.09 35.80 -4.37
C THR A 22 -47.78 34.36 -4.77
N ALA A 23 -46.68 34.18 -5.48
CA ALA A 23 -46.09 32.87 -5.66
C ALA A 23 -45.72 32.37 -4.27
N THR A 24 -46.39 31.33 -3.84
CA THR A 24 -46.10 30.58 -2.63
C THR A 24 -44.61 30.24 -2.66
N LEU A 25 -43.85 30.69 -1.66
CA LEU A 25 -42.47 30.26 -1.48
C LEU A 25 -42.49 28.71 -1.51
N PRO A 26 -41.60 28.04 -2.26
CA PRO A 26 -41.49 26.60 -2.17
C PRO A 26 -41.27 26.24 -0.71
N ASP A 27 -41.98 25.21 -0.23
CA ASP A 27 -41.79 24.68 1.12
C ASP A 27 -40.28 24.50 1.37
N PRO A 28 -39.75 24.96 2.52
CA PRO A 28 -38.35 24.71 2.84
C PRO A 28 -38.15 23.19 2.80
N ALA A 29 -37.16 22.74 2.04
CA ALA A 29 -36.75 21.35 2.02
C ALA A 29 -36.74 20.79 3.46
N PRO A 30 -37.32 19.61 3.73
CA PRO A 30 -37.42 19.09 5.09
C PRO A 30 -36.01 19.08 5.72
N ALA A 31 -35.88 19.49 6.99
CA ALA A 31 -34.60 19.63 7.71
C ALA A 31 -33.64 18.41 7.62
N ALA A 32 -34.15 17.25 7.17
CA ALA A 32 -33.35 16.07 6.80
C ALA A 32 -32.41 16.30 5.59
N GLU A 33 -32.70 17.22 4.66
CA GLU A 33 -31.80 17.55 3.53
C GLU A 33 -30.56 18.36 3.96
N LEU A 34 -30.56 18.92 5.17
CA LEU A 34 -29.46 19.71 5.72
C LEU A 34 -28.54 18.93 6.67
N ASN A 35 -28.72 17.62 6.84
CA ASN A 35 -27.88 16.79 7.72
C ASN A 35 -26.63 16.29 6.96
N PRO A 36 -25.41 16.80 7.25
CA PRO A 36 -24.21 16.41 6.51
C PRO A 36 -23.88 14.92 6.64
N LEU A 37 -24.21 14.29 7.78
CA LEU A 37 -24.00 12.85 7.99
C LEU A 37 -24.95 12.02 7.12
N LEU A 38 -26.20 12.44 6.97
CA LEU A 38 -27.15 11.74 6.10
C LEU A 38 -26.71 11.84 4.63
N THR A 39 -26.29 13.03 4.19
CA THR A 39 -25.75 13.25 2.84
C THR A 39 -24.51 12.39 2.59
N ALA A 40 -23.56 12.38 3.52
CA ALA A 40 -22.36 11.56 3.40
C ALA A 40 -22.66 10.06 3.39
N ALA A 41 -23.54 9.58 4.28
CA ALA A 41 -23.93 8.17 4.33
C ALA A 41 -24.59 7.70 3.02
N ARG A 42 -25.48 8.52 2.44
CA ARG A 42 -26.05 8.25 1.10
C ARG A 42 -24.97 8.21 0.02
N GLY A 43 -24.00 9.12 0.08
CA GLY A 43 -22.83 9.12 -0.79
C GLY A 43 -22.04 7.82 -0.69
N TYR A 44 -21.75 7.33 0.53
CA TYR A 44 -21.07 6.06 0.74
C TYR A 44 -21.85 4.87 0.21
N LEU A 45 -23.15 4.80 0.49
CA LEU A 45 -24.02 3.74 -0.03
C LEU A 45 -24.04 3.71 -1.57
N SER A 46 -24.07 4.88 -2.22
CA SER A 46 -24.03 4.96 -3.69
C SER A 46 -22.74 4.44 -4.31
N ARG A 47 -21.65 4.35 -3.53
CA ARG A 47 -20.35 3.79 -3.94
C ARG A 47 -20.19 2.32 -3.56
N GLY A 48 -21.26 1.68 -3.08
CA GLY A 48 -21.22 0.30 -2.61
C GLY A 48 -20.51 0.11 -1.26
N LEU A 49 -20.27 1.19 -0.52
CA LEU A 49 -19.65 1.12 0.81
C LEU A 49 -20.71 0.90 1.89
N VAL A 50 -20.28 0.35 3.02
CA VAL A 50 -21.16 0.01 4.14
C VAL A 50 -20.91 0.97 5.31
N PRO A 51 -21.62 2.11 5.38
CA PRO A 51 -21.52 3.02 6.51
C PRO A 51 -22.09 2.42 7.79
N ILE A 52 -21.47 2.78 8.91
CA ILE A 52 -21.96 2.47 10.25
C ILE A 52 -22.03 3.75 11.09
N ARG A 53 -23.02 3.82 11.97
CA ARG A 53 -23.14 4.89 12.96
C ARG A 53 -22.13 4.68 14.09
N LEU A 54 -21.40 5.73 14.42
CA LEU A 54 -20.51 5.82 15.57
C LEU A 54 -21.05 6.86 16.57
N GLY A 55 -20.66 6.74 17.84
CA GLY A 55 -21.05 7.69 18.88
C GLY A 55 -20.46 9.08 18.67
N ASN A 56 -21.04 10.09 19.30
CA ASN A 56 -20.51 11.46 19.29
C ASN A 56 -19.06 11.47 19.79
N LEU A 57 -18.15 12.18 19.09
CA LEU A 57 -16.73 12.28 19.46
C LEU A 57 -16.09 10.91 19.79
N SER A 58 -16.56 9.84 19.13
CA SER A 58 -16.18 8.48 19.43
C SER A 58 -15.91 7.68 18.16
N LYS A 59 -14.91 6.82 18.24
CA LYS A 59 -14.58 5.82 17.20
C LYS A 59 -15.40 4.53 17.35
N VAL A 60 -16.31 4.45 18.32
CA VAL A 60 -17.01 3.21 18.69
C VAL A 60 -18.50 3.31 18.35
N PRO A 61 -19.10 2.25 17.74
CA PRO A 61 -20.54 2.18 17.55
C PRO A 61 -21.30 2.15 18.89
N PRO A 62 -22.40 2.90 19.06
CA PRO A 62 -23.18 2.85 20.28
C PRO A 62 -24.01 1.56 20.40
N GLY A 63 -24.09 0.98 21.59
CA GLY A 63 -24.96 -0.18 21.86
C GLY A 63 -24.52 -1.45 21.11
N LYS A 64 -25.49 -2.24 20.63
CA LYS A 64 -25.24 -3.50 19.93
C LYS A 64 -24.73 -3.27 18.50
N HIS A 65 -23.74 -4.06 18.08
CA HIS A 65 -23.04 -3.92 16.81
C HIS A 65 -23.98 -3.84 15.60
N ASP A 66 -24.94 -4.75 15.48
CA ASP A 66 -25.78 -4.88 14.27
C ASP A 66 -26.76 -3.71 14.07
N ALA A 67 -27.13 -3.03 15.16
CA ALA A 67 -28.05 -1.90 15.15
C ALA A 67 -27.45 -0.61 14.56
N ASN A 68 -26.15 -0.61 14.25
CA ASN A 68 -25.44 0.58 13.79
C ASN A 68 -25.19 0.58 12.28
N THR A 69 -25.52 -0.50 11.56
CA THR A 69 -25.38 -0.53 10.10
C THR A 69 -26.34 0.47 9.46
N VAL A 70 -25.80 1.39 8.67
CA VAL A 70 -26.58 2.38 7.94
C VAL A 70 -26.97 1.81 6.58
N THR A 71 -28.26 1.85 6.28
CA THR A 71 -28.87 1.38 5.03
C THR A 71 -29.71 2.49 4.41
N ALA A 72 -30.09 2.36 3.14
CA ALA A 72 -30.95 3.34 2.48
C ALA A 72 -32.27 3.56 3.26
N ASP A 73 -32.82 2.49 3.83
CA ASP A 73 -34.12 2.50 4.52
C ASP A 73 -34.04 3.10 5.93
N ASN A 74 -32.93 2.88 6.65
CA ASN A 74 -32.81 3.30 8.05
C ASN A 74 -32.00 4.59 8.25
N ALA A 75 -31.25 5.08 7.25
CA ALA A 75 -30.28 6.16 7.41
C ALA A 75 -30.90 7.42 8.02
N ALA A 76 -32.07 7.83 7.51
CA ALA A 76 -32.76 9.01 8.00
C ALA A 76 -33.18 8.88 9.47
N ALA A 77 -33.52 7.66 9.93
CA ALA A 77 -33.97 7.41 11.30
C ALA A 77 -32.79 7.30 12.29
N ILE A 78 -31.70 6.64 11.91
CA ILE A 78 -30.59 6.39 12.84
C ILE A 78 -29.54 7.50 12.88
N LEU A 79 -29.53 8.39 11.88
CA LEU A 79 -28.67 9.58 11.81
C LEU A 79 -29.42 10.89 12.13
N THR A 80 -30.65 10.81 12.70
CA THR A 80 -31.53 11.97 12.97
C THR A 80 -30.89 13.04 13.88
N TYR A 81 -29.99 12.64 14.78
CA TYR A 81 -29.35 13.57 15.73
C TYR A 81 -27.99 14.03 15.21
N ALA A 82 -27.80 15.36 15.11
CA ALA A 82 -26.64 16.02 14.48
C ALA A 82 -25.28 15.83 15.19
N ASN A 83 -25.19 14.98 16.21
CA ASN A 83 -23.98 14.79 17.02
C ASN A 83 -23.57 13.31 17.00
N LEU A 84 -23.41 12.73 15.81
CA LEU A 84 -22.95 11.36 15.62
C LEU A 84 -21.74 11.34 14.70
N ASN A 85 -21.06 10.21 14.66
CA ASN A 85 -19.98 9.97 13.73
C ASN A 85 -20.38 8.87 12.72
N LEU A 86 -19.66 8.79 11.60
CA LEU A 86 -19.74 7.71 10.64
C LEU A 86 -18.45 6.91 10.68
N GLY A 87 -18.58 5.61 10.49
CA GLY A 87 -17.50 4.74 10.09
C GLY A 87 -17.84 4.02 8.80
N LEU A 88 -16.83 3.46 8.15
CA LEU A 88 -16.99 2.54 7.02
C LEU A 88 -16.53 1.16 7.47
N ARG A 89 -17.38 0.15 7.26
CA ARG A 89 -17.01 -1.23 7.54
C ARG A 89 -15.92 -1.69 6.56
N LEU A 90 -14.98 -2.48 7.05
CA LEU A 90 -13.83 -2.99 6.29
C LEU A 90 -13.98 -4.50 6.02
N GLY A 91 -13.24 -5.00 5.04
CA GLY A 91 -13.20 -6.41 4.67
C GLY A 91 -14.45 -6.88 3.93
N ALA A 92 -14.71 -8.19 3.99
CA ALA A 92 -15.86 -8.81 3.33
C ALA A 92 -17.20 -8.15 3.71
N ASP A 93 -17.39 -7.82 5.00
CA ASP A 93 -18.61 -7.17 5.49
C ASP A 93 -18.72 -5.70 5.02
N GLY A 94 -17.62 -5.12 4.53
CA GLY A 94 -17.51 -3.76 4.00
C GLY A 94 -17.47 -3.67 2.48
N GLY A 95 -17.85 -4.74 1.76
CA GLY A 95 -17.77 -4.79 0.31
C GLY A 95 -16.34 -4.95 -0.23
N GLY A 96 -15.42 -5.48 0.59
CA GLY A 96 -14.01 -5.63 0.25
C GLY A 96 -13.16 -4.38 0.49
N LEU A 97 -13.68 -3.39 1.23
CA LEU A 97 -12.96 -2.16 1.56
C LEU A 97 -11.77 -2.43 2.48
N VAL A 98 -10.62 -1.88 2.13
CA VAL A 98 -9.38 -1.95 2.93
C VAL A 98 -8.86 -0.54 3.16
N ASP A 99 -8.28 -0.32 4.34
CA ASP A 99 -7.72 0.96 4.77
C ASP A 99 -6.24 0.83 5.12
N PHE A 100 -5.39 1.62 4.46
CA PHE A 100 -4.03 1.91 4.94
C PHE A 100 -4.13 2.97 6.04
N ASP A 101 -3.98 2.54 7.30
CA ASP A 101 -3.93 3.44 8.46
C ASP A 101 -2.47 3.77 8.80
N LEU A 102 -2.07 5.02 8.58
CA LEU A 102 -0.70 5.49 8.69
C LEU A 102 -0.49 6.23 10.02
N ASP A 103 0.08 5.54 10.99
CA ASP A 103 0.28 6.05 12.35
C ASP A 103 1.42 7.07 12.43
N TRP A 104 2.55 6.80 11.76
CA TRP A 104 3.73 7.67 11.85
C TRP A 104 3.61 8.93 10.97
N PRO A 105 4.10 10.10 11.42
CA PRO A 105 4.21 11.30 10.59
C PRO A 105 4.97 11.05 9.29
N GLU A 106 6.08 10.29 9.34
CA GLU A 106 6.85 9.92 8.16
C GLU A 106 6.05 9.00 7.24
N ALA A 107 5.26 8.06 7.78
CA ALA A 107 4.39 7.19 7.00
C ALA A 107 3.37 8.00 6.21
N ARG A 108 2.78 9.04 6.80
CA ARG A 108 1.85 9.94 6.11
C ARG A 108 2.53 10.73 4.99
N ARG A 109 3.76 11.20 5.20
CA ARG A 109 4.56 11.91 4.18
C ARG A 109 4.98 10.99 3.03
N VAL A 110 5.42 9.77 3.33
CA VAL A 110 5.76 8.76 2.31
C VAL A 110 4.51 8.30 1.57
N GLY A 111 3.43 8.01 2.29
CA GLY A 111 2.13 7.60 1.76
C GLY A 111 1.56 8.61 0.78
N ALA A 112 1.72 9.92 1.04
CA ALA A 112 1.28 10.98 0.11
C ALA A 112 1.90 10.87 -1.29
N LYS A 113 3.08 10.26 -1.42
CA LYS A 113 3.75 10.00 -2.71
C LYS A 113 3.46 8.61 -3.25
N LEU A 114 3.48 7.58 -2.42
CA LEU A 114 3.37 6.18 -2.86
C LEU A 114 1.92 5.70 -3.05
N LEU A 115 0.97 6.34 -2.37
CA LEU A 115 -0.46 6.04 -2.37
C LEU A 115 -1.30 7.17 -2.98
N TYR A 116 -0.66 8.11 -3.69
CA TYR A 116 -1.24 9.37 -4.19
C TYR A 116 -2.52 9.19 -5.03
N ALA A 117 -2.67 8.04 -5.69
CA ALA A 117 -3.81 7.76 -6.56
C ALA A 117 -5.07 7.39 -5.77
N LEU A 118 -4.94 6.90 -4.53
CA LEU A 118 -6.04 6.40 -3.72
C LEU A 118 -6.85 7.54 -3.08
N PRO A 119 -8.16 7.34 -2.83
CA PRO A 119 -8.93 8.21 -1.95
C PRO A 119 -8.28 8.30 -0.57
N LYS A 120 -8.15 9.51 -0.04
CA LYS A 120 -7.48 9.74 1.24
C LYS A 120 -8.21 10.78 2.09
N PHE A 121 -8.17 10.57 3.39
CA PHE A 121 -8.74 11.47 4.38
C PHE A 121 -7.90 11.46 5.65
N GLY A 122 -8.14 12.45 6.50
CA GLY A 122 -7.41 12.63 7.74
C GLY A 122 -8.01 13.77 8.57
N ARG A 123 -7.26 14.20 9.57
CA ARG A 123 -7.58 15.35 10.43
C ARG A 123 -6.44 16.37 10.38
N SER A 124 -6.64 17.60 10.85
CA SER A 124 -5.60 18.64 10.81
C SER A 124 -4.29 18.24 11.51
N GLY A 125 -4.35 17.55 12.65
CA GLY A 125 -3.17 17.03 13.35
C GLY A 125 -2.56 15.77 12.71
N ALA A 126 -3.34 15.05 11.91
CA ALA A 126 -2.90 13.83 11.23
C ALA A 126 -3.42 13.76 9.77
N PRO A 127 -3.00 14.68 8.87
CA PRO A 127 -3.41 14.65 7.47
C PRO A 127 -2.86 13.41 6.77
N GLY A 128 -3.67 12.83 5.89
CA GLY A 128 -3.37 11.65 5.10
C GLY A 128 -3.11 10.43 5.97
N SER A 129 -3.85 10.26 7.07
CA SER A 129 -3.73 9.07 7.92
C SER A 129 -4.43 7.85 7.32
N HIS A 130 -5.43 8.05 6.44
CA HIS A 130 -6.19 6.94 5.86
C HIS A 130 -6.17 6.98 4.33
N TYR A 131 -5.90 5.83 3.70
CA TYR A 131 -6.03 5.64 2.24
C TYR A 131 -6.86 4.38 1.96
N LEU A 132 -7.95 4.54 1.20
CA LEU A 132 -8.88 3.46 0.94
C LEU A 132 -8.66 2.80 -0.42
N PHE A 133 -8.88 1.49 -0.48
CA PHE A 133 -8.87 0.73 -1.72
C PHE A 133 -9.78 -0.51 -1.60
N LEU A 134 -10.08 -1.16 -2.73
CA LEU A 134 -10.83 -2.41 -2.77
C LEU A 134 -9.87 -3.60 -2.88
N CYS A 135 -10.12 -4.61 -2.07
CA CYS A 135 -9.49 -5.92 -2.17
C CYS A 135 -10.42 -6.98 -1.56
N PRO A 136 -11.38 -7.53 -2.33
CA PRO A 136 -12.42 -8.44 -1.81
C PRO A 136 -11.89 -9.65 -1.02
N GLY A 137 -10.69 -10.13 -1.34
CA GLY A 137 -10.04 -11.25 -0.64
C GLY A 137 -9.25 -10.88 0.62
N PHE A 138 -9.15 -9.60 0.98
CA PHE A 138 -8.33 -9.16 2.12
C PHE A 138 -9.14 -9.14 3.42
N ALA A 139 -9.04 -10.23 4.19
CA ALA A 139 -9.90 -10.46 5.37
C ALA A 139 -9.22 -10.22 6.74
N LYS A 140 -7.98 -9.71 6.76
CA LYS A 140 -7.19 -9.55 7.98
C LYS A 140 -6.69 -8.13 8.16
N THR A 141 -6.27 -7.81 9.38
CA THR A 141 -5.41 -6.65 9.65
C THR A 141 -3.97 -7.11 9.68
N VAL A 142 -3.09 -6.42 8.95
CA VAL A 142 -1.65 -6.66 8.99
C VAL A 142 -0.95 -5.42 9.52
N LYS A 143 -0.21 -5.59 10.62
CA LYS A 143 0.56 -4.53 11.25
C LYS A 143 1.97 -4.49 10.66
N PHE A 144 2.42 -3.28 10.34
CA PHE A 144 3.81 -2.99 10.05
C PHE A 144 4.41 -2.32 11.28
N ASP A 145 4.65 -3.14 12.30
CA ASP A 145 5.26 -2.72 13.55
C ASP A 145 6.76 -3.06 13.61
N ILE A 146 7.47 -2.39 14.51
CA ILE A 146 8.91 -2.52 14.73
C ILE A 146 9.22 -2.52 16.25
N PRO A 147 8.76 -3.54 16.99
CA PRO A 147 8.99 -3.65 18.43
C PRO A 147 10.46 -3.65 18.82
N GLU A 148 11.37 -3.99 17.90
CA GLU A 148 12.83 -3.94 18.08
C GLU A 148 13.33 -2.53 18.43
N LEU A 149 12.57 -1.48 18.12
CA LEU A 149 12.91 -0.10 18.46
C LEU A 149 12.36 0.34 19.82
N LYS A 150 11.65 -0.50 20.57
CA LYS A 150 11.06 -0.09 21.85
C LYS A 150 12.13 0.47 22.80
N GLY A 151 11.97 1.73 23.20
CA GLY A 151 12.89 2.44 24.09
C GLY A 151 14.07 3.13 23.38
N VAL A 152 14.14 3.07 22.04
CA VAL A 152 15.06 3.88 21.25
C VAL A 152 14.55 5.33 21.24
N GLU A 153 15.46 6.29 21.39
CA GLU A 153 15.14 7.72 21.32
C GLU A 153 14.66 8.13 19.92
N GLY A 154 13.86 9.18 19.83
CA GLY A 154 13.36 9.70 18.55
C GLY A 154 12.17 8.95 17.96
N LEU A 155 11.54 8.03 18.70
CA LEU A 155 10.25 7.44 18.33
C LEU A 155 9.08 8.44 18.54
N PRO A 156 7.96 8.27 17.82
CA PRO A 156 6.77 9.11 18.06
C PRO A 156 6.13 8.77 19.41
N ASP A 157 5.49 9.78 20.03
CA ASP A 157 4.84 9.63 21.34
C ASP A 157 3.68 8.64 21.29
N GLU A 158 2.85 8.75 20.26
CA GLU A 158 1.76 7.81 19.98
C GLU A 158 2.20 6.75 18.97
N HIS A 159 1.70 5.53 19.13
CA HIS A 159 2.01 4.43 18.21
C HIS A 159 3.53 4.21 17.99
N ALA A 160 4.33 4.40 19.05
CA ALA A 160 5.79 4.44 19.00
C ALA A 160 6.48 3.30 18.22
N THR A 161 5.84 2.14 18.10
CA THR A 161 6.37 0.99 17.34
C THR A 161 5.48 0.55 16.19
N CYS A 162 4.29 1.11 16.00
CA CYS A 162 3.39 0.77 14.89
C CYS A 162 3.52 1.87 13.82
N VAL A 163 4.11 1.54 12.67
CA VAL A 163 4.35 2.53 11.61
C VAL A 163 3.08 2.77 10.79
N LEU A 164 2.39 1.66 10.47
CA LEU A 164 1.10 1.64 9.79
C LEU A 164 0.41 0.27 9.94
N GLU A 165 -0.88 0.23 9.61
CA GLU A 165 -1.67 -0.98 9.46
C GLU A 165 -2.34 -1.05 8.07
N VAL A 166 -2.45 -2.27 7.53
CA VAL A 166 -3.35 -2.57 6.40
C VAL A 166 -4.58 -3.28 6.97
N ARG A 167 -5.72 -2.59 7.02
CA ARG A 167 -6.91 -3.03 7.76
C ARG A 167 -8.00 -3.53 6.81
N GLY A 168 -8.20 -4.84 6.75
CA GLY A 168 -9.31 -5.48 6.03
C GLY A 168 -10.36 -6.10 6.96
N LYS A 169 -10.50 -5.61 8.20
CA LYS A 169 -11.52 -6.02 9.16
C LYS A 169 -11.85 -4.89 10.12
N GLY A 170 -13.09 -4.85 10.61
CA GLY A 170 -13.56 -3.84 11.55
C GLY A 170 -14.13 -2.64 10.82
N HIS A 171 -13.77 -1.44 11.26
CA HIS A 171 -14.23 -0.20 10.64
C HIS A 171 -13.17 0.91 10.76
N THR A 172 -13.25 1.89 9.87
CA THR A 172 -12.50 3.14 9.94
C THR A 172 -13.47 4.31 10.14
N MET A 173 -13.12 5.29 10.97
CA MET A 173 -13.92 6.52 11.13
C MET A 173 -13.79 7.33 9.85
N ALA A 174 -14.91 7.77 9.27
CA ALA A 174 -14.93 8.39 7.94
C ALA A 174 -15.50 9.81 7.98
N PRO A 175 -15.16 10.68 7.01
CA PRO A 175 -15.75 12.00 6.91
C PRO A 175 -17.30 11.97 6.85
N PRO A 176 -18.01 12.99 7.35
CA PRO A 176 -17.53 14.21 8.00
C PRO A 176 -17.51 14.09 9.53
N SER A 177 -16.97 12.98 10.07
CA SER A 177 -16.87 12.79 11.52
C SER A 177 -16.00 13.79 12.26
N VAL A 178 -16.16 13.85 13.58
CA VAL A 178 -15.27 14.57 14.50
C VAL A 178 -14.52 13.57 15.36
N HIS A 179 -13.19 13.63 15.31
CA HIS A 179 -12.28 12.80 16.10
C HIS A 179 -12.49 13.02 17.61
N PRO A 180 -12.20 12.05 18.51
CA PRO A 180 -12.29 12.26 19.96
C PRO A 180 -11.49 13.46 20.50
N GLU A 181 -10.46 13.89 19.77
CA GLU A 181 -9.65 15.07 20.08
C GLU A 181 -10.28 16.40 19.60
N GLY A 182 -11.48 16.35 19.00
CA GLY A 182 -12.24 17.53 18.56
C GLY A 182 -11.94 17.99 17.13
N GLU A 183 -11.00 17.36 16.43
CA GLU A 183 -10.67 17.71 15.05
C GLU A 183 -11.64 17.07 14.05
N ALA A 184 -11.99 17.80 12.99
CA ALA A 184 -12.78 17.27 11.88
C ALA A 184 -11.99 16.22 11.08
N VAL A 185 -12.67 15.17 10.67
CA VAL A 185 -12.18 14.16 9.73
C VAL A 185 -12.71 14.50 8.35
N GLU A 186 -11.83 14.83 7.42
CA GLU A 186 -12.19 15.40 6.12
C GLU A 186 -11.52 14.67 4.97
N TRP A 187 -12.22 14.59 3.84
CA TRP A 187 -11.64 14.12 2.59
C TRP A 187 -10.59 15.11 2.08
N GLU A 188 -9.36 14.65 1.89
CA GLU A 188 -8.31 15.41 1.19
C GLU A 188 -8.29 15.07 -0.30
N ARG A 189 -8.71 13.84 -0.64
CA ARG A 189 -8.90 13.38 -2.01
C ARG A 189 -10.09 12.44 -2.03
N ASP A 190 -11.23 12.94 -2.51
CA ASP A 190 -12.46 12.16 -2.66
C ASP A 190 -12.63 11.70 -4.11
N VAL A 191 -12.05 10.54 -4.44
CA VAL A 191 -12.11 9.95 -5.79
C VAL A 191 -12.66 8.52 -5.72
N ALA A 192 -12.88 7.88 -6.88
CA ALA A 192 -13.28 6.49 -6.93
C ALA A 192 -12.23 5.55 -6.30
N LEU A 193 -12.68 4.47 -5.68
CA LEU A 193 -11.80 3.44 -5.14
C LEU A 193 -11.10 2.69 -6.28
N LEU A 194 -9.84 2.37 -6.06
CA LEU A 194 -9.07 1.49 -6.94
C LEU A 194 -9.03 0.09 -6.33
N GLU A 195 -9.07 -0.93 -7.19
CA GLU A 195 -8.83 -2.31 -6.78
C GLU A 195 -7.33 -2.59 -6.78
N LEU A 196 -6.82 -3.15 -5.69
CA LEU A 196 -5.43 -3.60 -5.58
C LEU A 196 -5.40 -5.09 -5.23
N SER A 197 -4.44 -5.81 -5.80
CA SER A 197 -4.15 -7.16 -5.33
C SER A 197 -3.60 -7.12 -3.89
N ALA A 198 -3.83 -8.19 -3.12
CA ALA A 198 -3.27 -8.27 -1.77
C ALA A 198 -1.74 -8.18 -1.78
N ALA A 199 -1.08 -8.73 -2.80
CA ALA A 199 0.37 -8.66 -2.95
C ALA A 199 0.85 -7.21 -3.18
N ASP A 200 0.19 -6.46 -4.08
CA ASP A 200 0.55 -5.06 -4.34
C ASP A 200 0.31 -4.18 -3.13
N ALA A 201 -0.80 -4.38 -2.41
CA ALA A 201 -1.09 -3.67 -1.19
C ALA A 201 -0.01 -3.90 -0.12
N MET A 202 0.42 -5.15 0.05
CA MET A 202 1.48 -5.52 1.00
C MET A 202 2.85 -4.99 0.57
N LYS A 203 3.19 -5.01 -0.73
CA LYS A 203 4.42 -4.41 -1.26
C LYS A 203 4.47 -2.90 -1.00
N ARG A 204 3.37 -2.19 -1.26
CA ARG A 204 3.25 -0.74 -1.00
C ARG A 204 3.37 -0.44 0.49
N ALA A 205 2.63 -1.15 1.34
CA ALA A 205 2.69 -0.98 2.79
C ALA A 205 4.10 -1.24 3.35
N GLY A 206 4.76 -2.29 2.89
CA GLY A 206 6.13 -2.61 3.31
C GLY A 206 7.14 -1.55 2.90
N LEU A 207 7.00 -1.01 1.69
CA LEU A 207 7.84 0.09 1.23
C LEU A 207 7.57 1.38 2.03
N VAL A 208 6.30 1.73 2.29
CA VAL A 208 5.95 2.88 3.14
C VAL A 208 6.56 2.71 4.53
N ALA A 209 6.39 1.55 5.16
CA ALA A 209 6.92 1.27 6.50
C ALA A 209 8.45 1.37 6.55
N PHE A 210 9.14 0.73 5.60
CA PHE A 210 10.60 0.79 5.50
C PHE A 210 11.11 2.23 5.33
N LEU A 211 10.58 2.95 4.34
CA LEU A 211 11.00 4.33 4.04
C LEU A 211 10.72 5.29 5.22
N SER A 212 9.64 5.06 5.96
CA SER A 212 9.29 5.86 7.14
C SER A 212 10.31 5.71 8.27
N VAL A 213 10.73 4.48 8.56
CA VAL A 213 11.73 4.22 9.60
C VAL A 213 13.07 4.84 9.20
N VAL A 214 13.53 4.61 7.98
CA VAL A 214 14.83 5.13 7.56
C VAL A 214 14.85 6.66 7.42
N ALA A 215 13.72 7.30 7.13
CA ALA A 215 13.60 8.76 7.14
C ALA A 215 13.61 9.35 8.55
N ARG A 216 12.97 8.69 9.52
CA ARG A 216 12.96 9.14 10.92
C ARG A 216 14.36 9.10 11.55
N PHE A 217 15.11 8.03 11.29
CA PHE A 217 16.44 7.82 11.86
C PHE A 217 17.58 8.32 10.96
N TYR A 218 17.25 9.11 9.93
CA TYR A 218 18.18 9.53 8.89
C TYR A 218 19.47 10.13 9.49
N PRO A 219 20.66 9.78 8.97
CA PRO A 219 21.91 10.16 9.62
C PRO A 219 22.16 11.67 9.66
N ALA A 220 22.90 12.10 10.68
CA ALA A 220 23.46 13.44 10.76
C ALA A 220 24.43 13.74 9.60
N GLN A 221 24.80 15.01 9.45
CA GLN A 221 25.73 15.45 8.41
C GLN A 221 27.06 14.68 8.47
N GLY A 222 27.63 14.37 7.29
CA GLY A 222 28.88 13.63 7.15
C GLY A 222 28.70 12.19 6.67
N GLY A 223 27.57 11.52 6.98
CA GLY A 223 27.28 10.14 6.56
C GLY A 223 26.13 9.97 5.55
N ARG A 224 25.47 11.07 5.16
CA ARG A 224 24.22 11.03 4.38
C ARG A 224 24.36 10.45 2.98
N ASP A 225 25.48 10.72 2.27
CA ASP A 225 25.68 10.21 0.91
C ASP A 225 25.91 8.69 0.92
N ASP A 226 26.79 8.22 1.79
CA ASP A 226 27.06 6.79 2.01
C ASP A 226 25.80 6.03 2.42
N PHE A 227 24.98 6.65 3.26
CA PHE A 227 23.69 6.10 3.66
C PHE A 227 22.74 5.98 2.46
N CYS A 228 22.65 7.02 1.62
CA CYS A 228 21.81 6.98 0.42
C CYS A 228 22.28 5.93 -0.60
N MET A 229 23.60 5.68 -0.69
CA MET A 229 24.14 4.57 -1.50
C MET A 229 23.74 3.20 -0.93
N ALA A 230 23.88 2.99 0.38
CA ALA A 230 23.44 1.75 1.03
C ALA A 230 21.92 1.53 0.95
N LEU A 231 21.14 2.61 1.09
CA LEU A 231 19.69 2.59 0.90
C LEU A 231 19.33 2.21 -0.55
N SER A 232 20.06 2.75 -1.52
CA SER A 232 19.88 2.39 -2.94
C SER A 232 20.12 0.89 -3.16
N GLY A 233 21.20 0.33 -2.60
CA GLY A 233 21.47 -1.11 -2.71
C GLY A 233 20.41 -1.98 -2.03
N ALA A 234 19.86 -1.54 -0.88
CA ALA A 234 18.75 -2.22 -0.21
C ALA A 234 17.48 -2.25 -1.08
N LEU A 235 17.13 -1.14 -1.73
CA LEU A 235 15.94 -1.04 -2.56
C LEU A 235 16.09 -1.76 -3.91
N LEU A 236 17.28 -1.72 -4.53
CA LEU A 236 17.58 -2.52 -5.73
C LEU A 236 17.48 -4.02 -5.45
N SER A 237 17.91 -4.45 -4.25
CA SER A 237 17.75 -5.85 -3.81
C SER A 237 16.28 -6.27 -3.68
N ALA A 238 15.39 -5.31 -3.41
CA ALA A 238 13.94 -5.49 -3.42
C ALA A 238 13.32 -5.41 -4.83
N LYS A 239 14.15 -5.42 -5.89
CA LYS A 239 13.75 -5.41 -7.30
C LYS A 239 12.96 -4.17 -7.73
N LEU A 240 13.25 -3.02 -7.14
CA LEU A 240 12.78 -1.72 -7.63
C LEU A 240 13.64 -1.25 -8.82
N SER A 241 13.06 -0.51 -9.75
CA SER A 241 13.83 0.11 -10.85
C SER A 241 14.74 1.23 -10.34
N VAL A 242 15.79 1.58 -11.09
CA VAL A 242 16.68 2.70 -10.74
C VAL A 242 15.92 4.01 -10.51
N GLU A 243 14.90 4.28 -11.32
CA GLU A 243 14.04 5.45 -11.19
C GLU A 243 13.23 5.42 -9.89
N GLU A 244 12.61 4.28 -9.57
CA GLU A 244 11.87 4.10 -8.31
C GLU A 244 12.79 4.27 -7.10
N VAL A 245 14.00 3.69 -7.15
CA VAL A 245 15.01 3.84 -6.09
C VAL A 245 15.44 5.29 -5.94
N ASN A 246 15.74 5.99 -7.04
CA ASN A 246 16.11 7.40 -6.99
C ASN A 246 15.01 8.26 -6.35
N HIS A 247 13.76 8.07 -6.76
CA HIS A 247 12.63 8.79 -6.17
C HIS A 247 12.46 8.48 -4.67
N ALA A 248 12.59 7.22 -4.26
CA ALA A 248 12.47 6.83 -2.87
C ALA A 248 13.60 7.42 -1.99
N VAL A 249 14.85 7.40 -2.48
CA VAL A 249 16.01 7.95 -1.76
C VAL A 249 15.89 9.47 -1.62
N VAL A 250 15.51 10.18 -2.69
CA VAL A 250 15.26 11.63 -2.65
C VAL A 250 14.13 11.94 -1.67
N LEU A 251 13.03 11.20 -1.70
CA LEU A 251 11.90 11.37 -0.79
C LEU A 251 12.32 11.20 0.69
N VAL A 252 13.11 10.18 1.01
CA VAL A 252 13.63 9.96 2.37
C VAL A 252 14.47 11.16 2.82
N ALA A 253 15.37 11.64 1.96
CA ALA A 253 16.21 12.79 2.24
C ALA A 253 15.40 14.09 2.41
N GLU A 254 14.38 14.33 1.59
CA GLU A 254 13.45 15.46 1.73
C GLU A 254 12.66 15.39 3.05
N ILE A 255 12.21 14.18 3.43
CA ILE A 255 11.48 13.99 4.68
C ILE A 255 12.38 14.31 5.88
N ALA A 256 13.64 13.88 5.83
CA ALA A 256 14.64 14.13 6.85
C ALA A 256 15.19 15.57 6.88
N GLY A 257 14.80 16.43 5.93
CA GLY A 257 15.29 17.80 5.85
C GLY A 257 16.73 17.94 5.34
N ASP A 258 17.20 17.00 4.52
CA ASP A 258 18.50 17.09 3.87
C ASP A 258 18.52 18.20 2.81
N GLU A 259 19.39 19.18 2.99
CA GLU A 259 19.54 20.34 2.10
C GLU A 259 20.00 19.95 0.69
N GLU A 260 20.61 18.76 0.55
CA GLU A 260 21.07 18.21 -0.72
C GLU A 260 20.19 17.05 -1.23
N ALA A 261 18.95 16.92 -0.76
CA ALA A 261 18.06 15.80 -1.10
C ALA A 261 17.99 15.49 -2.60
N ALA A 262 17.89 16.52 -3.45
CA ALA A 262 17.82 16.37 -4.90
C ALA A 262 19.05 15.69 -5.53
N LYS A 263 20.21 15.70 -4.85
CA LYS A 263 21.45 15.06 -5.31
C LYS A 263 21.59 13.61 -4.81
N ARG A 264 20.69 13.12 -3.96
CA ARG A 264 20.82 11.79 -3.32
C ARG A 264 20.44 10.62 -4.22
N GLY A 265 19.61 10.85 -5.24
CA GLY A 265 19.24 9.83 -6.23
C GLY A 265 20.40 9.49 -7.17
N LYS A 266 21.21 8.49 -6.79
CA LYS A 266 22.39 8.03 -7.56
C LYS A 266 22.38 6.51 -7.82
N ALA A 267 21.21 5.88 -7.82
CA ALA A 267 21.06 4.44 -7.87
C ALA A 267 21.68 3.76 -9.10
N GLY A 268 21.81 4.47 -10.24
CA GLY A 268 22.45 3.94 -11.44
C GLY A 268 23.92 3.56 -11.25
N GLN A 269 24.65 4.24 -10.34
CA GLN A 269 26.02 3.85 -9.99
C GLN A 269 26.03 2.52 -9.22
N THR A 270 25.07 2.35 -8.32
CA THR A 270 24.89 1.12 -7.55
C THR A 270 24.47 -0.04 -8.43
N GLU A 271 23.53 0.17 -9.36
CA GLU A 271 23.10 -0.86 -10.32
C GLU A 271 24.26 -1.30 -11.22
N LYS A 272 25.06 -0.35 -11.73
CA LYS A 272 26.24 -0.66 -12.54
C LYS A 272 27.21 -1.60 -11.81
N LYS A 273 27.50 -1.31 -10.53
CA LYS A 273 28.34 -2.17 -9.68
C LYS A 273 27.77 -3.58 -9.53
N ILE A 274 26.45 -3.71 -9.33
CA ILE A 274 25.78 -5.02 -9.28
C ILE A 274 25.97 -5.77 -10.60
N GLY A 275 25.79 -5.10 -11.74
CA GLY A 275 25.98 -5.71 -13.07
C GLY A 275 27.43 -6.12 -13.36
N GLU A 276 28.40 -5.44 -12.75
CA GLU A 276 29.84 -5.75 -12.82
C GLU A 276 30.26 -6.81 -11.78
N GLY A 277 29.35 -7.30 -10.94
CA GLY A 277 29.63 -8.28 -9.89
C GLY A 277 30.43 -7.69 -8.71
N GLU A 278 30.50 -6.36 -8.60
CA GLU A 278 31.15 -5.68 -7.49
C GLU A 278 30.32 -5.75 -6.21
N PRO A 279 30.95 -5.77 -5.03
CA PRO A 279 30.23 -5.76 -3.76
C PRO A 279 29.47 -4.44 -3.57
N VAL A 280 28.18 -4.56 -3.27
CA VAL A 280 27.28 -3.44 -2.95
C VAL A 280 26.72 -3.62 -1.54
N THR A 281 26.63 -2.52 -0.80
CA THR A 281 26.04 -2.49 0.53
C THR A 281 24.51 -2.42 0.46
N GLY A 282 23.84 -2.86 1.53
CA GLY A 282 22.37 -2.90 1.58
C GLY A 282 21.85 -2.79 3.00
N ILE A 283 20.77 -3.54 3.31
CA ILE A 283 20.06 -3.47 4.60
C ILE A 283 20.99 -3.53 5.83
N PRO A 284 22.00 -4.43 5.93
CA PRO A 284 22.88 -4.45 7.10
C PRO A 284 23.60 -3.12 7.33
N ARG A 285 24.11 -2.50 6.25
CA ARG A 285 24.78 -1.19 6.32
C ARG A 285 23.79 -0.07 6.62
N VAL A 286 22.57 -0.14 6.08
CA VAL A 286 21.50 0.81 6.43
C VAL A 286 21.23 0.79 7.93
N VAL A 287 21.05 -0.39 8.53
CA VAL A 287 20.78 -0.54 9.97
C VAL A 287 21.94 -0.03 10.82
N GLU A 288 23.18 -0.36 10.44
CA GLU A 288 24.40 0.13 11.09
C GLU A 288 24.48 1.66 11.08
N MET A 289 24.28 2.29 9.91
CA MET A 289 24.41 3.74 9.76
C MET A 289 23.30 4.54 10.45
N LEU A 290 22.13 3.94 10.65
CA LEU A 290 21.03 4.50 11.42
C LEU A 290 21.22 4.30 12.94
N GLY A 291 22.26 3.58 13.37
CA GLY A 291 22.49 3.26 14.79
C GLY A 291 21.40 2.37 15.39
N LEU A 292 20.72 1.57 14.56
CA LEU A 292 19.58 0.75 14.99
C LEU A 292 20.04 -0.65 15.42
N PRO A 293 19.26 -1.35 16.27
CA PRO A 293 19.55 -2.74 16.62
C PRO A 293 19.60 -3.64 15.38
N GLU A 294 20.60 -4.52 15.30
CA GLU A 294 20.80 -5.43 14.14
C GLU A 294 19.54 -6.26 13.81
N ALA A 295 18.75 -6.61 14.83
CA ALA A 295 17.49 -7.34 14.69
C ALA A 295 16.49 -6.66 13.72
N VAL A 296 16.56 -5.33 13.55
CA VAL A 296 15.74 -4.56 12.61
C VAL A 296 15.97 -5.00 11.16
N ALA A 297 17.16 -5.49 10.81
CA ALA A 297 17.48 -5.92 9.45
C ALA A 297 16.54 -7.02 8.94
N ARG A 298 16.11 -7.95 9.81
CA ARG A 298 15.13 -8.99 9.45
C ARG A 298 13.75 -8.41 9.14
N ARG A 299 13.34 -7.38 9.90
CA ARG A 299 12.08 -6.66 9.67
C ARG A 299 12.08 -5.99 8.31
N PHE A 300 13.16 -5.27 7.99
CA PHE A 300 13.30 -4.58 6.71
C PHE A 300 13.28 -5.55 5.51
N ARG A 301 13.96 -6.69 5.60
CA ARG A 301 13.90 -7.73 4.55
C ARG A 301 12.46 -8.20 4.32
N ARG A 302 11.75 -8.53 5.40
CA ARG A 302 10.35 -8.98 5.34
C ARG A 302 9.44 -7.92 4.72
N TRP A 303 9.56 -6.66 5.12
CA TRP A 303 8.75 -5.57 4.58
C TRP A 303 9.02 -5.31 3.10
N LEU A 304 10.28 -5.41 2.68
CA LEU A 304 10.67 -5.24 1.29
C LEU A 304 10.42 -6.48 0.43
N GLY A 305 9.89 -7.57 1.00
CA GLY A 305 9.69 -8.83 0.27
C GLY A 305 10.98 -9.48 -0.20
N ILE A 306 12.12 -9.11 0.41
CA ILE A 306 13.41 -9.75 0.17
C ILE A 306 13.38 -11.03 0.98
N SER A 307 13.35 -12.17 0.28
CA SER A 307 13.48 -13.48 0.90
C SER A 307 14.67 -13.44 1.85
N GLU A 308 14.44 -13.71 3.14
CA GLU A 308 15.55 -14.19 3.97
C GLU A 308 16.06 -15.40 3.23
N GLY A 309 17.30 -15.36 2.76
CA GLY A 309 17.90 -16.54 2.18
C GLY A 309 17.80 -17.67 3.21
N GLN A 310 16.78 -18.52 3.11
CA GLN A 310 17.11 -19.93 2.97
C GLN A 310 18.10 -19.91 1.82
N ALA A 311 19.35 -20.24 2.12
CA ALA A 311 20.27 -20.57 1.06
C ALA A 311 19.50 -21.55 0.18
N ASP A 312 19.13 -21.10 -1.01
CA ASP A 312 18.75 -22.03 -2.03
C ASP A 312 20.09 -22.67 -2.38
N ASP A 313 20.46 -23.71 -1.62
CA ASP A 313 21.69 -24.47 -1.84
C ASP A 313 21.63 -25.19 -3.19
N ARG A 314 20.53 -25.04 -3.95
CA ARG A 314 20.50 -25.43 -5.36
C ARG A 314 21.41 -24.49 -6.15
N PRO A 315 22.35 -25.03 -6.93
CA PRO A 315 23.18 -24.23 -7.81
C PRO A 315 22.34 -23.42 -8.81
N GLU A 316 22.59 -22.12 -8.89
CA GLU A 316 21.97 -21.21 -9.87
C GLU A 316 22.81 -21.15 -11.14
N VAL A 317 22.16 -21.37 -12.29
CA VAL A 317 22.80 -21.27 -13.62
C VAL A 317 22.07 -20.19 -14.42
N VAL A 318 22.78 -19.13 -14.77
CA VAL A 318 22.21 -18.00 -15.51
C VAL A 318 22.14 -18.35 -16.99
N TYR A 319 20.94 -18.35 -17.56
CA TYR A 319 20.74 -18.58 -18.99
C TYR A 319 21.21 -17.36 -19.81
N ASP A 320 22.18 -17.57 -20.69
CA ASP A 320 22.68 -16.59 -21.67
C ASP A 320 22.71 -17.23 -23.06
N GLU A 321 21.83 -16.76 -23.95
CA GLU A 321 21.70 -17.26 -25.32
C GLU A 321 22.95 -17.08 -26.16
N ASN A 322 23.82 -16.12 -25.83
CA ASN A 322 25.06 -15.84 -26.55
C ASN A 322 26.24 -16.64 -25.98
N ARG A 323 26.06 -17.34 -24.86
CA ARG A 323 27.10 -18.11 -24.17
C ARG A 323 26.64 -19.51 -23.76
N LEU A 324 25.87 -20.17 -24.62
CA LEU A 324 25.31 -21.51 -24.38
C LEU A 324 26.34 -22.56 -23.89
N GLY A 325 27.58 -22.53 -24.41
CA GLY A 325 28.62 -23.46 -23.97
C GLY A 325 28.93 -23.33 -22.47
N ARG A 326 29.08 -22.09 -21.99
CA ARG A 326 29.30 -21.79 -20.56
C ARG A 326 28.10 -22.21 -19.70
N VAL A 327 26.88 -21.93 -20.17
CA VAL A 327 25.64 -22.30 -19.48
C VAL A 327 25.56 -23.81 -19.31
N LEU A 328 25.96 -24.59 -20.33
CA LEU A 328 26.01 -26.04 -20.27
C LEU A 328 27.06 -26.53 -19.26
N ASP A 329 28.28 -26.00 -19.31
CA ASP A 329 29.35 -26.39 -18.37
C ASP A 329 28.98 -26.11 -16.91
N GLU A 330 28.36 -24.96 -16.63
CA GLU A 330 27.88 -24.58 -15.30
C GLU A 330 26.74 -25.49 -14.83
N ALA A 331 25.81 -25.88 -15.71
CA ALA A 331 24.75 -26.83 -15.41
C ALA A 331 25.27 -28.26 -15.15
N GLU A 332 26.26 -28.71 -15.91
CA GLU A 332 26.90 -30.02 -15.69
C GLU A 332 27.63 -30.06 -14.34
N ALA A 333 28.41 -29.02 -14.03
CA ALA A 333 29.11 -28.89 -12.75
C ALA A 333 28.15 -28.87 -11.56
N ALA A 334 27.04 -28.15 -11.69
CA ALA A 334 25.96 -28.05 -10.71
C ALA A 334 25.32 -29.41 -10.39
N LEU A 335 25.02 -30.21 -11.43
CA LEU A 335 24.44 -31.55 -11.29
C LEU A 335 25.43 -32.53 -10.62
N LEU A 336 26.70 -32.48 -11.01
CA LEU A 336 27.76 -33.29 -10.39
C LEU A 336 27.98 -32.94 -8.92
N ALA A 337 28.03 -31.66 -8.58
CA ALA A 337 28.18 -31.18 -7.20
C ALA A 337 27.01 -31.61 -6.30
N SER A 338 25.81 -31.76 -6.88
CA SER A 338 24.61 -32.24 -6.19
C SER A 338 24.58 -33.76 -5.97
N GLY A 339 25.65 -34.48 -6.34
CA GLY A 339 25.76 -35.93 -6.20
C GLY A 339 24.87 -36.72 -7.18
N ILE A 340 24.37 -36.06 -8.23
CA ILE A 340 23.58 -36.69 -9.28
C ILE A 340 24.56 -37.25 -10.33
N PRO A 341 24.74 -38.59 -10.44
CA PRO A 341 25.58 -39.16 -11.49
C PRO A 341 24.95 -38.89 -12.86
N ILE A 342 25.60 -38.04 -13.65
CA ILE A 342 25.19 -37.71 -15.02
C ILE A 342 26.17 -38.33 -16.02
N TYR A 343 25.66 -38.67 -17.20
CA TYR A 343 26.41 -39.31 -18.28
C TYR A 343 26.03 -38.66 -19.62
N GLN A 344 26.92 -38.72 -20.61
CA GLN A 344 26.58 -38.35 -21.98
C GLN A 344 26.32 -39.59 -22.83
N GLN A 345 25.17 -39.60 -23.51
CA GLN A 345 24.77 -40.65 -24.44
C GLN A 345 24.30 -39.99 -25.75
N TYR A 346 25.01 -40.25 -26.85
CA TYR A 346 24.71 -39.66 -28.17
C TYR A 346 24.59 -38.11 -28.16
N GLY A 347 25.43 -37.43 -27.36
CA GLY A 347 25.41 -35.97 -27.25
C GLY A 347 24.27 -35.40 -26.40
N ARG A 348 23.52 -36.25 -25.69
CA ARG A 348 22.49 -35.84 -24.72
C ARG A 348 22.91 -36.20 -23.30
N LEU A 349 22.56 -35.35 -22.36
CA LEU A 349 22.80 -35.58 -20.94
C LEU A 349 21.74 -36.50 -20.38
N VAL A 350 22.16 -37.54 -19.66
CA VAL A 350 21.26 -38.56 -19.09
C VAL A 350 21.69 -38.97 -17.68
N HIS A 351 20.75 -39.46 -16.88
CA HIS A 351 20.97 -39.98 -15.53
C HIS A 351 20.16 -41.27 -15.30
N SER A 352 20.65 -42.13 -14.40
CA SER A 352 19.99 -43.37 -14.01
C SER A 352 18.94 -43.15 -12.90
N ILE A 353 17.65 -43.16 -13.25
CA ILE A 353 16.56 -43.12 -12.26
C ILE A 353 16.14 -44.53 -11.82
N ARG A 354 15.65 -44.66 -10.59
CA ARG A 354 15.00 -45.89 -10.11
C ARG A 354 13.49 -45.67 -10.14
N LEU A 355 12.76 -46.62 -10.74
CA LEU A 355 11.31 -46.52 -10.85
C LEU A 355 10.61 -46.73 -9.50
N ASP A 356 9.71 -45.84 -9.13
CA ASP A 356 8.90 -45.98 -7.89
C ASP A 356 7.64 -46.83 -8.10
N SER A 357 7.23 -47.00 -9.35
CA SER A 357 6.05 -47.77 -9.74
C SER A 357 6.30 -48.55 -11.03
N VAL A 358 5.45 -49.53 -11.32
CA VAL A 358 5.52 -50.28 -12.58
C VAL A 358 5.25 -49.33 -13.73
N GLN A 359 6.12 -49.33 -14.74
CA GLN A 359 5.93 -48.55 -15.97
C GLN A 359 6.05 -49.45 -17.19
N GLU A 360 5.27 -49.14 -18.22
CA GLU A 360 5.33 -49.79 -19.53
C GLU A 360 5.71 -48.70 -20.55
N ASP A 361 6.71 -48.99 -21.38
CA ASP A 361 7.14 -48.05 -22.40
C ASP A 361 6.28 -48.15 -23.68
N GLU A 362 6.53 -47.24 -24.62
CA GLU A 362 5.83 -47.13 -25.91
C GLU A 362 6.01 -48.37 -26.82
N HIS A 363 6.90 -49.29 -26.46
CA HIS A 363 7.13 -50.56 -27.15
C HIS A 363 6.55 -51.76 -26.38
N GLY A 364 5.77 -51.52 -25.33
CA GLY A 364 5.11 -52.55 -24.53
C GLY A 364 6.03 -53.27 -23.55
N VAL A 365 7.23 -52.74 -23.29
CA VAL A 365 8.17 -53.36 -22.33
C VAL A 365 7.83 -52.91 -20.91
N ARG A 366 7.39 -53.86 -20.10
CA ARG A 366 6.98 -53.61 -18.72
C ARG A 366 8.15 -53.73 -17.75
N ARG A 367 8.40 -52.67 -16.98
CA ARG A 367 9.45 -52.58 -15.95
C ARG A 367 8.82 -52.48 -14.57
N ARG A 368 9.28 -53.32 -13.65
CA ARG A 368 8.82 -53.31 -12.25
C ARG A 368 9.34 -52.11 -11.47
N ALA A 369 8.66 -51.76 -10.38
CA ALA A 369 9.20 -50.86 -9.37
C ALA A 369 10.58 -51.35 -8.89
N GLY A 370 11.51 -50.43 -8.71
CA GLY A 370 12.91 -50.68 -8.40
C GLY A 370 13.82 -50.91 -9.62
N ALA A 371 13.30 -51.02 -10.83
CA ALA A 371 14.12 -51.11 -12.04
C ALA A 371 14.86 -49.78 -12.31
N LEU A 372 16.09 -49.88 -12.82
CA LEU A 372 16.89 -48.73 -13.25
C LEU A 372 16.59 -48.38 -14.71
N LEU A 373 16.40 -47.09 -14.99
CA LEU A 373 16.24 -46.53 -16.34
C LEU A 373 17.16 -45.35 -16.54
N VAL A 374 17.63 -45.17 -17.78
CA VAL A 374 18.39 -43.99 -18.19
C VAL A 374 17.42 -42.98 -18.80
N ARG A 375 17.41 -41.74 -18.33
CA ARG A 375 16.55 -40.66 -18.84
C ARG A 375 17.29 -39.32 -18.91
N GLU A 376 16.82 -38.44 -19.79
CA GLU A 376 17.23 -37.04 -19.79
C GLU A 376 16.73 -36.34 -18.51
N PRO A 377 17.52 -35.45 -17.89
CA PRO A 377 17.04 -34.64 -16.77
C PRO A 377 15.89 -33.76 -17.22
N THR A 378 14.76 -33.85 -16.53
CA THR A 378 13.64 -32.91 -16.73
C THR A 378 14.02 -31.55 -16.15
N VAL A 379 14.18 -30.56 -17.02
CA VAL A 379 14.29 -29.15 -16.61
C VAL A 379 12.87 -28.64 -16.37
N GLU A 380 12.50 -28.44 -15.11
CA GLU A 380 11.29 -27.70 -14.78
C GLU A 380 11.57 -26.22 -15.10
N ARG A 381 11.21 -25.79 -16.31
CA ARG A 381 11.28 -24.38 -16.68
C ARG A 381 10.30 -23.63 -15.78
N GLN A 382 10.81 -22.80 -14.88
CA GLN A 382 9.97 -21.77 -14.30
C GLN A 382 9.42 -20.91 -15.45
N PRO A 383 8.11 -20.64 -15.49
CA PRO A 383 7.54 -19.85 -16.58
C PRO A 383 8.25 -18.51 -16.65
N SER A 384 8.84 -18.24 -17.82
CA SER A 384 9.33 -16.91 -18.16
C SER A 384 8.17 -15.93 -18.02
N TRP A 385 8.35 -14.89 -17.21
CA TRP A 385 7.43 -13.76 -17.18
C TRP A 385 7.25 -13.22 -18.61
N PRO A 386 6.01 -12.97 -19.08
CA PRO A 386 5.80 -12.49 -20.44
C PRO A 386 6.47 -11.14 -20.62
N VAL A 387 7.45 -11.09 -21.52
CA VAL A 387 8.00 -9.83 -22.04
C VAL A 387 6.92 -9.23 -22.92
N ALA A 388 6.34 -8.12 -22.47
CA ALA A 388 5.41 -7.34 -23.27
C ALA A 388 6.17 -6.80 -24.50
N THR A 389 5.98 -7.44 -25.64
CA THR A 389 6.44 -6.95 -26.94
C THR A 389 5.44 -5.92 -27.43
N THR A 390 5.69 -4.64 -27.12
CA THR A 390 5.02 -3.53 -27.79
C THR A 390 5.46 -3.54 -29.24
N THR A 391 4.62 -4.06 -30.13
CA THR A 391 4.78 -3.91 -31.57
C THR A 391 4.44 -2.45 -31.90
N LEU A 392 5.44 -1.64 -32.21
CA LEU A 392 5.22 -0.35 -32.87
C LEU A 392 4.75 -0.65 -34.30
N ALA A 393 3.44 -0.57 -34.52
CA ALA A 393 2.89 -0.51 -35.86
C ALA A 393 3.20 0.86 -36.45
N GLY A 394 4.04 0.88 -37.48
CA GLY A 394 4.12 2.00 -38.42
C GLY A 394 2.88 2.03 -39.31
N GLY A 395 2.39 3.24 -39.57
CA GLY A 395 1.25 3.57 -40.42
C GLY A 395 0.89 5.03 -40.26
#